data_AF-A0A222AJE3-F1
#
_entry.id   AF-A0A222AJE3-F1
#
_cell.length_a   1.000
_cell.length_b   1.000
_cell.length_c   1.000
_cell.angle_alpha   90.00
_cell.angle_beta   90.00
_cell.angle_gamma   90.00
#
_symmetry.space_group_name_H-M   'P 1'
#
loop_
_entity.id
_entity.type
_entity.pdbx_description
1 polymer ?
#
loop_
_entity_poly.entity_id
_entity_poly.type
_entity_poly.pdbx_seq_one_letter_code
_entity_poly.pdbx_strand_id
1 'polypeptide(L)'
;MFKLLGGLSVYFKYQPIRTDNAVFRLHNVFTTVLLLTCSMIITATQYVGQPIQCIVSGLPTNVVNTFCWITSTFTMPDAFAREVGKEVAHPGVANEYDSTQEKKYYTYYQWVCFVLFFQAIMCYTPKFLWDAFEGGLLRTIVMGLNIGICHPEEKEKKKDAIIDYLMRYER
;
A
#
# COMPACT_ATOMS: atom_id res chain seq x y z
N MET A 1 0.00 -0.48 -18.04
CA MET A 1 0.84 0.05 -16.94
C MET A 1 0.92 1.59 -16.95
N PHE A 2 1.30 2.24 -18.05
CA PHE A 2 1.42 3.72 -18.11
C PHE A 2 0.12 4.52 -17.84
N LYS A 3 -1.07 3.99 -18.16
CA LYS A 3 -2.35 4.66 -17.85
C LYS A 3 -2.64 4.73 -16.34
N LEU A 4 -2.14 3.80 -15.53
CA LEU A 4 -2.25 3.84 -14.06
C LEU A 4 -1.34 4.93 -13.46
N LEU A 5 -0.13 5.09 -14.01
CA LEU A 5 0.79 6.17 -13.63
C LEU A 5 0.28 7.56 -14.07
N GLY A 6 -0.55 7.63 -15.12
CA GLY A 6 -1.24 8.86 -15.50
C GLY A 6 -2.18 9.40 -14.42
N GLY A 7 -2.79 8.53 -13.61
CA GLY A 7 -3.56 8.92 -12.43
C GLY A 7 -2.69 9.55 -11.34
N LEU A 8 -1.43 9.09 -11.21
CA LEU A 8 -0.46 9.67 -10.27
C LEU A 8 -0.06 11.11 -10.61
N SER A 9 -0.02 11.47 -11.91
CA SER A 9 0.26 12.84 -12.35
C SER A 9 -0.71 13.87 -11.75
N VAL A 10 -1.97 13.48 -11.53
CA VAL A 10 -2.99 14.34 -10.90
C VAL A 10 -2.61 14.72 -9.47
N TYR A 11 -1.91 13.84 -8.74
CA TYR A 11 -1.46 14.11 -7.37
C TYR A 11 -0.21 15.01 -7.32
N PHE A 12 0.61 15.00 -8.37
CA PHE A 12 1.76 15.91 -8.51
C PHE A 12 1.38 17.28 -9.08
N LYS A 13 0.14 17.46 -9.58
CA LYS A 13 -0.32 18.79 -10.01
C LYS A 13 -0.40 19.73 -8.81
N TYR A 14 0.13 20.93 -9.01
CA TYR A 14 0.02 22.01 -8.05
C TYR A 14 -1.46 22.35 -7.82
N GLN A 15 -1.92 22.16 -6.58
CA GLN A 15 -3.27 22.53 -6.17
C GLN A 15 -3.22 24.02 -5.76
N PRO A 16 -3.99 24.91 -6.41
CA PRO A 16 -3.98 26.34 -6.09
C PRO A 16 -4.56 26.63 -4.70
N ILE A 17 -5.35 25.70 -4.16
CA ILE A 17 -5.96 25.76 -2.84
C ILE A 17 -5.46 24.55 -2.07
N ARG A 18 -4.73 24.80 -0.98
CA ARG A 18 -4.10 23.76 -0.19
C ARG A 18 -4.88 23.56 1.11
N THR A 19 -5.67 22.50 1.14
CA THR A 19 -6.41 22.03 2.33
C THR A 19 -5.53 21.11 3.20
N ASP A 20 -4.56 20.45 2.58
CA ASP A 20 -3.76 19.38 3.20
C ASP A 20 -2.34 19.81 3.65
N ASN A 21 -1.91 19.30 4.82
CA ASN A 21 -0.53 19.37 5.28
C ASN A 21 0.39 18.40 4.50
N ALA A 22 1.70 18.68 4.47
CA ALA A 22 2.70 17.81 3.84
C ALA A 22 2.71 16.40 4.44
N VAL A 23 2.58 16.28 5.77
CA VAL A 23 2.54 14.99 6.47
C VAL A 23 1.33 14.16 6.05
N PHE A 24 0.14 14.78 5.97
CA PHE A 24 -1.07 14.10 5.52
C PHE A 24 -0.97 13.65 4.06
N ARG A 25 -0.34 14.44 3.19
CA ARG A 25 -0.11 14.07 1.80
C ARG A 25 0.87 12.89 1.69
N LEU A 26 1.93 12.88 2.49
CA LEU A 26 2.87 11.76 2.53
C LEU A 26 2.16 10.47 2.97
N HIS A 27 1.39 10.53 4.05
CA HIS A 27 0.73 9.35 4.59
C HIS A 27 -0.42 8.84 3.72
N ASN A 28 -1.38 9.70 3.38
CA ASN A 28 -2.63 9.26 2.74
C ASN A 28 -2.48 9.00 1.24
N VAL A 29 -1.50 9.66 0.58
CA VAL A 29 -1.32 9.56 -0.88
C VAL A 29 -0.06 8.76 -1.20
N PHE A 30 1.11 9.22 -0.76
CA PHE A 30 2.38 8.60 -1.15
C PHE A 30 2.50 7.17 -0.58
N THR A 31 2.29 7.00 0.72
CA THR A 31 2.36 5.67 1.35
C THR A 31 1.33 4.71 0.77
N THR A 32 0.09 5.18 0.53
CA THR A 32 -0.95 4.38 -0.13
C THR A 32 -0.50 3.87 -1.51
N VAL A 33 0.04 4.75 -2.36
CA VAL A 33 0.53 4.33 -3.69
C VAL A 33 1.70 3.36 -3.58
N LEU A 34 2.64 3.63 -2.67
CA LEU A 34 3.79 2.76 -2.44
C LEU A 34 3.33 1.35 -2.04
N LEU A 35 2.43 1.25 -1.05
CA LEU A 35 1.90 -0.02 -0.56
C LEU A 35 1.11 -0.77 -1.64
N LEU A 36 0.27 -0.08 -2.43
CA LEU A 36 -0.44 -0.69 -3.56
C LEU A 36 0.53 -1.21 -4.62
N THR A 37 1.60 -0.46 -4.91
CA THR A 37 2.61 -0.87 -5.88
C THR A 37 3.35 -2.12 -5.41
N CYS A 38 3.77 -2.16 -4.15
CA CYS A 38 4.39 -3.33 -3.55
C CYS A 38 3.44 -4.54 -3.55
N SER A 39 2.17 -4.34 -3.18
CA SER A 39 1.15 -5.41 -3.22
C SER A 39 0.96 -5.96 -4.63
N MET A 40 0.89 -5.10 -5.66
CA MET A 40 0.80 -5.53 -7.06
C MET A 40 2.03 -6.32 -7.52
N ILE A 41 3.24 -5.85 -7.19
CA ILE A 41 4.49 -6.53 -7.55
C ILE A 41 4.53 -7.93 -6.91
N ILE A 42 4.24 -8.02 -5.62
CA ILE A 42 4.22 -9.31 -4.90
C ILE A 42 3.15 -10.23 -5.47
N THR A 43 1.96 -9.72 -5.75
CA THR A 43 0.88 -10.51 -6.35
C THR A 43 1.31 -11.07 -7.71
N ALA A 44 1.99 -10.28 -8.54
CA ALA A 44 2.50 -10.74 -9.82
C ALA A 44 3.53 -11.87 -9.66
N THR A 45 4.46 -11.76 -8.71
CA THR A 45 5.48 -12.81 -8.51
C THR A 45 4.92 -14.07 -7.87
N GLN A 46 3.92 -13.94 -6.98
CA GLN A 46 3.37 -15.06 -6.21
C GLN A 46 2.31 -15.86 -6.97
N TYR A 47 1.45 -15.20 -7.75
CA TYR A 47 0.32 -15.86 -8.44
C TYR A 47 0.58 -16.14 -9.93
N VAL A 48 1.38 -15.31 -10.59
CA VAL A 48 1.70 -15.47 -12.03
C VAL A 48 3.08 -16.08 -12.22
N GLY A 49 4.00 -15.82 -11.28
CA GLY A 49 5.35 -16.39 -11.28
C GLY A 49 5.44 -17.75 -10.59
N GLN A 50 6.67 -18.16 -10.30
CA GLN A 50 6.97 -19.34 -9.48
C GLN A 50 7.28 -18.88 -8.05
N PRO A 51 6.35 -19.04 -7.08
CA PRO A 51 6.55 -18.54 -5.71
C PRO A 51 7.63 -19.30 -4.94
N ILE A 52 7.87 -20.56 -5.28
CA ILE A 52 8.89 -21.43 -4.68
C ILE A 52 9.40 -22.45 -5.70
N GLN A 53 10.67 -22.85 -5.56
CA GLN A 53 11.30 -23.92 -6.32
C GLN A 53 11.78 -25.00 -5.36
N CYS A 54 11.26 -26.22 -5.52
CA CYS A 54 11.60 -27.37 -4.70
C CYS A 54 12.56 -28.30 -5.43
N ILE A 55 13.51 -28.87 -4.68
CA ILE A 55 14.44 -29.89 -5.19
C ILE A 55 13.71 -31.23 -5.14
N VAL A 56 13.49 -31.86 -6.29
CA VAL A 56 12.84 -33.16 -6.39
C VAL A 56 13.40 -33.99 -7.55
N SER A 57 13.53 -35.29 -7.34
CA SER A 57 13.93 -36.28 -8.35
C SER A 57 12.81 -37.29 -8.59
N GLY A 58 12.42 -37.51 -9.86
CA GLY A 58 11.46 -38.55 -10.25
C GLY A 58 9.98 -38.17 -10.20
N LEU A 59 9.63 -36.92 -9.85
CA LEU A 59 8.26 -36.40 -9.82
C LEU A 59 8.13 -35.10 -10.63
N PRO A 60 6.91 -34.77 -11.13
CA PRO A 60 6.67 -33.51 -11.82
C PRO A 60 6.84 -32.32 -10.87
N THR A 61 7.82 -31.47 -11.17
CA THR A 61 8.24 -30.31 -10.35
C THR A 61 7.10 -29.34 -10.07
N ASN A 62 6.20 -29.12 -11.04
CA ASN A 62 5.08 -28.19 -10.89
C ASN A 62 4.13 -28.59 -9.75
N VAL A 63 3.80 -29.88 -9.64
CA VAL A 63 2.88 -30.39 -8.61
C VAL A 63 3.52 -30.27 -7.23
N VAL A 64 4.81 -30.61 -7.14
CA VAL A 64 5.57 -30.51 -5.89
C VAL A 64 5.70 -29.06 -5.44
N ASN A 65 6.02 -28.13 -6.35
CA ASN A 65 6.11 -26.71 -6.05
C ASN A 65 4.76 -26.16 -5.56
N THR A 66 3.63 -26.53 -6.19
CA THR A 66 2.30 -26.12 -5.73
C THR A 66 1.97 -26.72 -4.36
N PHE A 67 2.29 -27.99 -4.14
CA PHE A 67 2.09 -28.65 -2.85
C PHE A 67 2.90 -27.98 -1.74
N CYS A 68 4.20 -27.77 -1.95
CA CYS A 68 5.07 -27.08 -0.99
C CYS A 68 4.72 -25.60 -0.78
N TRP A 69 4.09 -24.95 -1.77
CA TRP A 69 3.60 -23.59 -1.62
C TRP A 69 2.33 -23.51 -0.75
N ILE A 70 1.40 -24.45 -0.93
CA ILE A 70 0.13 -24.49 -0.16
C ILE A 70 0.41 -25.00 1.25
N THR A 71 1.17 -26.09 1.35
CA THR A 71 1.61 -26.70 2.60
C THR A 71 2.78 -25.89 3.15
N SER A 72 2.48 -24.92 4.00
CA SER A 72 3.44 -24.00 4.66
C SER A 72 4.82 -24.62 4.88
N THR A 73 5.87 -23.93 4.44
CA THR A 73 7.26 -24.37 4.65
C THR A 73 7.65 -24.24 6.12
N PHE A 74 8.45 -25.19 6.62
CA PHE A 74 9.06 -25.11 7.95
C PHE A 74 10.58 -25.01 7.85
N THR A 75 11.21 -24.38 8.84
CA THR A 75 12.65 -24.48 9.07
C THR A 75 12.93 -25.15 10.40
N MET A 76 14.04 -25.88 10.46
CA MET A 76 14.56 -26.48 11.68
C MET A 76 15.58 -25.52 12.32
N PRO A 77 15.34 -25.00 13.54
CA PRO A 77 16.28 -24.09 14.20
C PRO A 77 17.66 -24.71 14.45
N ASP A 78 17.71 -26.00 14.77
CA ASP A 78 18.95 -26.76 14.99
C ASP A 78 19.78 -26.91 13.70
N ALA A 79 19.12 -26.91 12.53
CA ALA A 79 19.78 -27.01 11.23
C ALA A 79 20.53 -25.74 10.82
N PHE A 80 20.46 -24.64 11.58
CA PHE A 80 21.29 -23.47 11.37
C PHE A 80 22.70 -23.61 11.96
N ALA A 81 22.89 -24.51 12.94
CA ALA A 81 24.18 -24.74 13.58
C ALA A 81 25.02 -25.83 12.88
N ARG A 82 24.42 -26.57 11.94
CA ARG A 82 25.01 -27.71 11.23
C ARG A 82 25.85 -27.30 10.03
N GLU A 83 26.83 -28.12 9.67
CA GLU A 83 27.75 -27.82 8.57
C GLU A 83 27.08 -27.97 7.20
N VAL A 84 27.03 -26.88 6.43
CA VAL A 84 26.42 -26.83 5.09
C VAL A 84 27.26 -27.63 4.09
N GLY A 85 26.61 -28.50 3.33
CA GLY A 85 27.26 -29.35 2.31
C GLY A 85 27.69 -30.73 2.83
N LYS A 86 27.65 -30.96 4.15
CA LYS A 86 27.94 -32.25 4.77
C LYS A 86 26.74 -32.80 5.54
N GLU A 87 26.17 -32.00 6.44
CA GLU A 87 25.06 -32.40 7.30
C GLU A 87 23.72 -31.84 6.83
N VAL A 88 23.74 -30.65 6.21
CA VAL A 88 22.53 -29.99 5.67
C VAL A 88 22.79 -29.44 4.27
N ALA A 89 21.76 -29.47 3.41
CA ALA A 89 21.85 -28.91 2.06
C ALA A 89 21.88 -27.36 2.07
N HIS A 90 21.23 -26.75 3.06
CA HIS A 90 21.17 -25.31 3.27
C HIS A 90 20.85 -25.01 4.74
N PRO A 91 21.32 -23.89 5.33
CA PRO A 91 20.96 -23.50 6.68
C PRO A 91 19.44 -23.50 6.91
N GLY A 92 19.00 -24.15 7.99
CA GLY A 92 17.59 -24.25 8.37
C GLY A 92 16.79 -25.35 7.66
N VAL A 93 17.38 -26.07 6.71
CA VAL A 93 16.75 -27.18 5.97
C VAL A 93 17.30 -28.50 6.49
N ALA A 94 16.49 -29.23 7.26
CA ALA A 94 16.80 -30.58 7.74
C ALA A 94 15.53 -31.45 7.80
N ASN A 95 15.75 -32.76 7.77
CA ASN A 95 14.68 -33.74 7.92
C ASN A 95 14.14 -33.75 9.36
N GLU A 96 12.84 -34.03 9.49
CA GLU A 96 12.13 -34.08 10.77
C GLU A 96 12.65 -35.14 11.75
N TYR A 97 13.20 -36.24 11.23
CA TYR A 97 13.63 -37.35 12.07
C TYR A 97 14.86 -37.06 12.93
N ASP A 98 15.59 -35.97 12.66
CA ASP A 98 16.92 -35.72 13.22
C ASP A 98 16.97 -34.46 14.11
N SER A 99 15.83 -33.80 14.35
CA SER A 99 15.76 -32.55 15.12
C SER A 99 15.20 -32.76 16.52
N THR A 100 15.93 -32.32 17.54
CA THR A 100 15.47 -32.27 18.95
C THR A 100 14.59 -31.05 19.27
N GLN A 101 14.60 -30.04 18.39
CA GLN A 101 13.88 -28.78 18.57
C GLN A 101 12.59 -28.70 17.73
N GLU A 102 11.61 -27.94 18.21
CA GLU A 102 10.34 -27.72 17.54
C GLU A 102 10.50 -26.96 16.20
N LYS A 103 9.67 -27.34 15.23
CA LYS A 103 9.68 -26.75 13.89
C LYS A 103 9.10 -25.33 13.89
N LYS A 104 9.70 -24.45 13.08
CA LYS A 104 9.14 -23.12 12.83
C LYS A 104 8.47 -23.04 11.47
N TYR A 105 7.16 -22.83 11.44
CA TYR A 105 6.36 -22.69 10.21
C TYR A 105 6.30 -21.23 9.72
N TYR A 106 6.31 -21.04 8.40
CA TYR A 106 6.18 -19.73 7.75
C TYR A 106 4.98 -19.67 6.82
N THR A 107 3.84 -19.24 7.35
CA THR A 107 2.58 -19.09 6.59
C THR A 107 2.38 -17.65 6.08
N TYR A 108 3.17 -16.68 6.55
CA TYR A 108 2.93 -15.25 6.28
C TYR A 108 3.12 -14.85 4.81
N TYR A 109 3.93 -15.58 4.03
CA TYR A 109 4.20 -15.26 2.63
C TYR A 109 2.93 -15.25 1.78
N GLN A 110 1.97 -16.13 2.08
CA GLN A 110 0.69 -16.19 1.36
C GLN A 110 -0.20 -14.96 1.64
N TRP A 111 -0.05 -14.33 2.80
CA TRP A 111 -0.93 -13.25 3.27
C TRP A 111 -0.37 -11.85 3.08
N VAL A 112 0.94 -11.72 2.88
CA VAL A 112 1.62 -10.42 2.82
C VAL A 112 1.04 -9.50 1.74
N CYS A 113 0.66 -10.05 0.58
CA CYS A 113 0.05 -9.28 -0.51
C CYS A 113 -1.29 -8.65 -0.10
N PHE A 114 -2.15 -9.42 0.59
CA PHE A 114 -3.45 -8.98 1.08
C PHE A 114 -3.30 -7.97 2.21
N VAL A 115 -2.38 -8.20 3.16
CA VAL A 115 -2.13 -7.26 4.26
C VAL A 115 -1.69 -5.91 3.71
N LEU A 116 -0.75 -5.88 2.76
CA LEU A 116 -0.30 -4.63 2.13
C LEU A 116 -1.43 -3.93 1.37
N PHE A 117 -2.29 -4.69 0.70
CA PHE A 117 -3.46 -4.15 -0.01
C PHE A 117 -4.45 -3.48 0.96
N PHE A 118 -4.86 -4.18 2.02
CA PHE A 118 -5.77 -3.64 3.02
C PHE A 118 -5.14 -2.47 3.79
N GLN A 119 -3.84 -2.54 4.09
CA GLN A 119 -3.11 -1.45 4.70
C GLN A 119 -3.13 -0.20 3.83
N ALA A 120 -2.96 -0.34 2.51
CA ALA A 120 -3.07 0.78 1.59
C ALA A 120 -4.48 1.42 1.60
N ILE A 121 -5.54 0.60 1.62
CA ILE A 121 -6.92 1.10 1.73
C ILE A 121 -7.12 1.87 3.03
N MET A 122 -6.65 1.33 4.15
CA MET A 122 -6.74 1.99 5.45
C MET A 122 -5.98 3.31 5.48
N CYS A 123 -4.81 3.40 4.85
CA CYS A 123 -4.08 4.67 4.72
C CYS A 123 -4.80 5.68 3.81
N TYR A 124 -5.59 5.24 2.82
CA TYR A 124 -6.34 6.15 1.96
C TYR A 124 -7.66 6.65 2.59
N THR A 125 -8.24 5.87 3.49
CA THR A 125 -9.56 6.12 4.08
C THR A 125 -9.67 7.50 4.75
N PRO A 126 -8.69 7.99 5.55
CA PRO A 126 -8.76 9.32 6.16
C PRO A 126 -8.89 10.43 5.13
N LYS A 127 -8.16 10.33 4.00
CA LYS A 127 -8.27 11.32 2.92
C LYS A 127 -9.61 11.24 2.23
N PHE A 128 -10.09 10.03 1.93
CA PHE A 128 -11.41 9.86 1.33
C PHE A 128 -12.52 10.47 2.19
N LEU A 129 -12.49 10.24 3.51
CA LEU A 129 -13.44 10.83 4.45
C LEU A 129 -13.31 12.35 4.52
N TRP A 130 -12.07 12.88 4.55
CA TRP A 130 -11.84 14.32 4.54
C TRP A 130 -12.39 14.97 3.28
N ASP A 131 -12.05 14.45 2.11
CA ASP A 131 -12.50 14.99 0.82
C ASP A 131 -14.04 14.93 0.71
N ALA A 132 -14.67 13.88 1.27
CA ALA A 132 -16.12 13.74 1.33
C ALA A 132 -16.80 14.74 2.29
N PHE A 133 -16.19 15.00 3.46
CA PHE A 133 -16.72 15.96 4.44
C PHE A 133 -16.44 17.41 4.08
N GLU A 134 -15.30 17.71 3.46
CA GLU A 134 -14.95 19.06 3.01
C GLU A 134 -15.92 19.52 1.92
N GLY A 135 -16.33 18.61 1.01
CA GLY A 135 -17.36 18.89 0.00
C GLY A 135 -17.02 20.06 -0.95
N GLY A 136 -15.75 20.47 -1.01
CA GLY A 136 -15.31 21.65 -1.75
C GLY A 136 -15.60 22.99 -1.08
N LEU A 137 -15.91 23.02 0.22
CA LEU A 137 -16.17 24.24 0.97
C LEU A 137 -15.03 25.26 0.83
N LEU A 138 -13.78 24.85 1.01
CA LEU A 138 -12.65 25.76 0.91
C LEU A 138 -12.49 26.29 -0.52
N ARG A 139 -12.77 25.46 -1.52
CA ARG A 139 -12.79 25.88 -2.93
C ARG A 139 -13.87 26.94 -3.20
N THR A 140 -15.04 26.78 -2.60
CA THR A 140 -16.16 27.72 -2.71
C THR A 140 -15.88 29.03 -2.00
N ILE A 141 -15.34 28.99 -0.77
CA ILE A 141 -14.95 30.20 -0.03
C ILE A 141 -13.86 30.98 -0.77
N VAL A 142 -12.87 30.28 -1.32
CA VAL A 142 -11.78 30.94 -2.04
C VAL A 142 -12.28 31.57 -3.34
N MET A 143 -13.29 31.04 -4.05
CA MET A 143 -13.97 31.64 -5.22
C MET A 143 -13.11 32.47 -6.21
N GLY A 144 -11.83 32.12 -6.38
CA GLY A 144 -10.87 32.89 -7.17
C GLY A 144 -10.37 34.21 -6.53
N LEU A 145 -10.71 34.51 -5.28
CA LEU A 145 -10.16 35.63 -4.47
C LEU A 145 -8.64 35.53 -4.25
N ASN A 146 -8.07 34.33 -4.43
CA ASN A 146 -6.62 34.07 -4.48
C ASN A 146 -5.95 34.80 -5.66
N ILE A 147 -6.69 35.04 -6.76
CA ILE A 147 -6.17 35.65 -7.97
C ILE A 147 -6.17 37.17 -7.78
N GLY A 148 -4.99 37.80 -7.79
CA GLY A 148 -4.81 39.23 -7.53
C GLY A 148 -5.41 40.18 -8.58
N ILE A 149 -5.90 39.64 -9.70
CA ILE A 149 -6.52 40.38 -10.81
C ILE A 149 -8.02 40.07 -10.80
N CYS A 150 -8.79 40.83 -10.02
CA CYS A 150 -10.26 40.81 -10.06
C CYS A 150 -10.76 42.26 -10.08
N HIS A 151 -11.83 42.51 -10.84
CA HIS A 151 -12.49 43.82 -10.80
C HIS A 151 -13.01 44.10 -9.40
N PRO A 152 -12.96 45.37 -8.93
CA PRO A 152 -13.37 45.72 -7.56
C PRO A 152 -14.84 45.37 -7.28
N GLU A 153 -15.73 45.48 -8.26
CA GLU A 153 -17.14 45.08 -8.13
C GLU A 153 -17.31 43.57 -7.90
N GLU A 154 -16.56 42.73 -8.62
CA GLU A 154 -16.61 41.28 -8.42
C GLU A 154 -16.05 40.87 -7.06
N LYS A 155 -15.02 41.58 -6.60
CA LYS A 155 -14.42 41.35 -5.28
C LYS A 155 -15.42 41.63 -4.17
N GLU A 156 -16.19 42.70 -4.28
CA GLU A 156 -17.19 43.05 -3.27
C GLU A 156 -18.34 42.04 -3.22
N LYS A 157 -18.89 41.65 -4.38
CA LYS A 157 -19.92 40.60 -4.45
C LYS A 157 -19.46 39.27 -3.84
N LYS A 158 -18.20 38.87 -4.06
CA LYS A 158 -17.62 37.65 -3.48
C LYS A 158 -17.46 37.76 -1.96
N LYS A 159 -17.07 38.93 -1.44
CA LYS A 159 -17.00 39.16 0.01
C LYS A 159 -18.38 39.07 0.66
N ASP A 160 -19.39 39.72 0.07
CA ASP A 160 -20.76 39.71 0.60
C ASP A 160 -21.30 38.28 0.71
N ALA A 161 -21.06 37.45 -0.31
CA ALA A 161 -21.45 36.03 -0.27
C ALA A 161 -20.74 35.23 0.84
N ILE A 162 -19.46 35.53 1.13
CA ILE A 162 -18.72 34.87 2.23
C ILE A 162 -19.25 35.32 3.58
N ILE A 163 -19.52 36.63 3.74
CA ILE A 163 -20.07 37.19 4.98
C ILE A 163 -21.45 36.58 5.27
N ASP A 164 -22.33 36.50 4.26
CA ASP A 164 -23.65 35.88 4.41
C ASP A 164 -23.56 34.41 4.82
N TYR A 165 -22.63 33.66 4.22
CA TYR A 165 -22.36 32.27 4.60
C TYR A 165 -21.88 32.14 6.06
N LEU A 166 -20.93 32.98 6.49
CA LEU A 166 -20.40 32.95 7.86
C LEU A 166 -21.49 33.31 8.87
N MET A 167 -22.24 34.38 8.63
CA MET A 167 -23.36 34.81 9.48
C MET A 167 -24.45 33.73 9.61
N ARG A 168 -24.63 32.91 8.59
CA ARG A 168 -25.60 31.80 8.59
C ARG A 168 -25.15 30.59 9.42
N TYR A 169 -23.85 30.35 9.55
CA TYR A 169 -23.27 29.20 10.26
C TYR A 169 -22.69 29.54 11.65
N GLU A 170 -22.64 30.82 12.04
CA GLU A 170 -22.14 31.28 13.35
C GLU A 170 -23.16 31.15 14.50
N ARG A 171 -24.39 30.68 14.23
CA ARG A 171 -25.44 30.43 15.24
C ARG A 171 -25.60 28.94 15.52
#